data_AF-A0AAN7JTU9-F1
#
_entry.id   AF-A0AAN7JTU9-F1
#
_cell.length_a   1.000
_cell.length_b   1.000
_cell.length_c   1.000
_cell.angle_alpha   90.00
_cell.angle_beta   90.00
_cell.angle_gamma   90.00
#
_symmetry.space_group_name_H-M   'P 1'
#
loop_
_entity.id
_entity.type
_entity.pdbx_description
1 polymer ?
#
loop_
_entity_poly.entity_id
_entity_poly.type
_entity_poly.pdbx_seq_one_letter_code
_entity_poly.pdbx_strand_id
1 'polypeptide(L)'
;MALWSRIIKRALQPRVPTGAAALCSPYSVAASCLGIDSPPQIPRFDYEPKPYKGPSADEVLEKRKQFLGPSLFYYYQKPVNIVEGKMQYLFDESGRRYLDCFAGIVTVSCGHCHPEILDAILEQSKILQHATTIYLHHAIGDFAEALASKMPGNLKVGSIEVG
;
A
#
# COMPACT_ATOMS: atom_id res chain seq x y z
N MET A 1 -13.08 20.38 -3.46
CA MET A 1 -12.09 21.48 -3.37
C MET A 1 -11.31 21.46 -2.05
N ALA A 2 -11.93 21.48 -0.87
CA ALA A 2 -11.21 21.60 0.41
C ALA A 2 -10.48 20.31 0.90
N LEU A 3 -10.95 19.11 0.53
CA LEU A 3 -10.39 17.84 1.02
C LEU A 3 -9.06 17.46 0.32
N TRP A 4 -9.01 17.61 -1.00
CA TRP A 4 -7.81 17.32 -1.82
C TRP A 4 -6.61 18.20 -1.44
N SER A 5 -6.85 19.49 -1.20
CA SER A 5 -5.83 20.43 -0.72
C SER A 5 -5.28 20.05 0.66
N ARG A 6 -6.11 19.47 1.54
CA ARG A 6 -5.71 19.06 2.90
C ARG A 6 -4.82 17.81 2.89
N ILE A 7 -5.15 16.81 2.07
CA ILE A 7 -4.38 15.57 1.93
C ILE A 7 -2.99 15.88 1.37
N ILE A 8 -2.92 16.69 0.29
CA ILE A 8 -1.66 17.11 -0.30
C ILE A 8 -0.83 17.89 0.73
N LYS A 9 -1.36 18.96 1.32
CA LYS A 9 -0.62 19.80 2.28
C LYS A 9 -0.08 19.02 3.48
N ARG A 10 -0.78 17.98 3.95
CA ARG A 10 -0.33 17.12 5.06
C ARG A 10 0.75 16.14 4.64
N ALA A 11 0.68 15.59 3.42
CA ALA A 11 1.73 14.76 2.84
C ALA A 11 3.03 15.55 2.57
N LEU A 12 2.95 16.87 2.42
CA LEU A 12 4.10 17.75 2.14
C LEU A 12 4.86 18.23 3.39
N GLN A 13 4.41 17.92 4.61
CA GLN A 13 5.09 18.38 5.82
C GLN A 13 6.33 17.53 6.13
N PRO A 14 7.52 18.13 6.29
CA PRO A 14 8.72 17.40 6.71
C PRO A 14 8.53 16.89 8.14
N ARG A 15 8.65 15.57 8.32
CA ARG A 15 8.67 14.96 9.65
C ARG A 15 10.09 15.10 10.20
N VAL A 16 10.24 15.89 11.26
CA VAL A 16 11.49 16.00 12.01
C VAL A 16 11.74 14.66 12.71
N PRO A 17 12.88 13.99 12.48
CA PRO A 17 13.22 12.82 13.27
C PRO A 17 13.73 13.27 14.63
N THR A 18 12.95 13.00 15.68
CA THR A 18 13.48 12.97 17.04
C THR A 18 14.41 11.76 17.18
N GLY A 19 15.65 12.01 17.62
CA GLY A 19 16.80 11.11 17.66
C GLY A 19 16.58 9.73 18.32
N ALA A 20 17.53 8.80 18.26
CA ALA A 20 18.96 8.99 18.49
C ALA A 20 19.84 8.03 17.67
N ALA A 21 21.07 8.46 17.43
CA ALA A 21 22.15 7.67 16.87
C ALA A 21 22.77 6.73 17.92
N ALA A 22 23.14 5.53 17.50
CA ALA A 22 24.19 4.73 18.15
C ALA A 22 24.95 3.92 17.08
N LEU A 23 26.27 4.04 17.11
CA LEU A 23 27.24 3.46 16.17
C LEU A 23 27.76 2.09 16.63
N CYS A 24 28.33 1.33 15.66
CA CYS A 24 29.13 0.08 15.76
C CYS A 24 28.36 -1.20 16.14
N SER A 25 28.64 -2.41 15.64
CA SER A 25 29.78 -2.99 14.88
C SER A 25 29.32 -4.34 14.24
N PRO A 26 30.08 -4.96 13.31
CA PRO A 26 29.62 -6.03 12.43
C PRO A 26 29.96 -7.42 12.98
N TYR A 27 29.02 -8.14 13.60
CA TYR A 27 29.25 -9.55 13.89
C TYR A 27 27.96 -10.37 13.78
N SER A 28 27.91 -11.17 12.72
CA SER A 28 27.25 -12.47 12.72
C SER A 28 27.78 -13.28 13.91
N VAL A 29 26.97 -13.40 14.97
CA VAL A 29 27.10 -14.50 15.93
C VAL A 29 25.73 -14.83 16.51
N ALA A 30 25.32 -16.08 16.27
CA ALA A 30 24.40 -16.91 17.04
C ALA A 30 23.09 -16.27 17.54
N ALA A 31 21.99 -16.74 16.94
CA ALA A 31 20.60 -16.49 17.34
C ALA A 31 20.21 -17.07 18.73
N SER A 32 21.13 -17.20 19.68
CA SER A 32 20.88 -17.82 20.99
C SER A 32 21.10 -16.89 22.19
N CYS A 33 21.23 -15.57 21.99
CA CYS A 33 21.49 -14.62 23.09
C CYS A 33 20.38 -13.58 23.32
N LEU A 34 19.28 -13.62 22.56
CA LEU A 34 18.08 -12.85 22.87
C LEU A 34 17.11 -13.81 23.55
N GLY A 35 16.87 -13.67 24.85
CA GLY A 35 15.89 -14.44 25.63
C GLY A 35 14.45 -14.22 25.16
N ILE A 36 14.19 -14.52 23.89
CA ILE A 36 12.89 -14.48 23.24
C ILE A 36 12.36 -15.91 23.33
N ASP A 37 11.92 -16.28 24.53
CA ASP A 37 11.30 -17.57 24.82
C ASP A 37 9.89 -17.71 24.22
N SER A 38 9.39 -16.67 23.53
CA SER A 38 8.04 -16.60 22.98
C SER A 38 8.09 -16.13 21.53
N PRO A 39 7.31 -16.72 20.62
CA PRO A 39 7.24 -16.25 19.24
C PRO A 39 6.84 -14.77 19.22
N PRO A 40 7.44 -13.97 18.31
CA PRO A 40 7.17 -12.54 18.24
C PRO A 40 5.67 -12.27 18.05
N GLN A 41 5.11 -11.47 18.96
CA GLN A 41 3.69 -11.13 18.94
C GLN A 41 3.47 -9.89 18.07
N ILE A 42 2.47 -9.95 17.19
CA ILE A 42 2.07 -8.79 16.39
C ILE A 42 1.44 -7.75 17.33
N PRO A 43 1.79 -6.45 17.22
CA PRO A 43 1.20 -5.40 18.03
C PRO A 43 -0.33 -5.40 18.02
N ARG A 44 -0.92 -4.86 19.09
CA ARG A 44 -2.37 -4.66 19.16
C ARG A 44 -2.84 -3.77 18.00
N PHE A 45 -3.96 -4.15 17.39
CA PHE A 45 -4.60 -3.41 16.32
C PHE A 45 -6.11 -3.55 16.49
N ASP A 46 -6.78 -2.44 16.74
CA ASP A 46 -8.21 -2.38 17.07
C ASP A 46 -9.05 -2.41 15.78
N TYR A 47 -8.97 -3.52 15.05
CA TYR A 47 -9.74 -3.78 13.86
C TYR A 47 -9.96 -5.29 13.71
N GLU A 48 -11.19 -5.66 13.42
CA GLU A 48 -11.60 -7.03 13.17
C GLU A 48 -12.06 -7.14 11.71
N PRO A 49 -11.54 -8.12 10.94
CA PRO A 49 -11.93 -8.28 9.54
C PRO A 49 -13.37 -8.76 9.44
N LYS A 50 -14.01 -8.52 8.30
CA LYS A 50 -15.37 -9.01 8.05
C LYS A 50 -15.33 -10.54 7.88
N PRO A 51 -16.34 -11.28 8.37
CA PRO A 51 -16.44 -12.71 8.12
C PRO A 51 -16.45 -12.99 6.62
N TYR A 52 -15.43 -13.72 6.16
CA TYR A 52 -15.29 -14.08 4.75
C TYR A 52 -16.27 -15.19 4.39
N LYS A 53 -17.01 -15.00 3.30
CA LYS A 53 -18.03 -15.94 2.79
C LYS A 53 -17.76 -16.37 1.34
N GLY A 54 -16.55 -16.10 0.85
CA GLY A 54 -16.16 -16.43 -0.52
C GLY A 54 -15.59 -17.85 -0.64
N PRO A 55 -15.07 -18.21 -1.82
CA PRO A 55 -14.44 -19.51 -2.05
C PRO A 55 -13.17 -19.69 -1.21
N SER A 56 -12.89 -20.94 -0.85
CA SER A 56 -11.67 -21.37 -0.18
C SER A 56 -10.43 -21.18 -1.06
N ALA A 57 -9.24 -21.17 -0.44
CA ALA A 57 -7.97 -21.07 -1.17
C ALA A 57 -7.82 -22.16 -2.25
N ASP A 58 -8.26 -23.40 -1.96
CA ASP A 58 -8.15 -24.53 -2.90
C ASP A 58 -9.08 -24.36 -4.10
N GLU A 59 -10.32 -23.91 -3.88
CA GLU A 59 -11.26 -23.60 -4.96
C GLU A 59 -10.77 -22.43 -5.83
N VAL A 60 -10.18 -21.40 -5.22
CA VAL A 60 -9.56 -20.28 -5.95
C VAL A 60 -8.40 -20.78 -6.79
N LEU A 61 -7.54 -21.63 -6.22
CA LEU A 61 -6.38 -22.18 -6.92
C LEU A 61 -6.81 -23.05 -8.11
N GLU A 62 -7.84 -23.87 -7.94
CA GLU A 62 -8.34 -24.72 -9.03
C GLU A 62 -8.95 -23.89 -10.16
N LYS A 63 -9.76 -22.88 -9.85
CA LYS A 63 -10.27 -21.92 -10.85
C LYS A 63 -9.14 -21.23 -11.60
N ARG A 64 -8.06 -20.84 -10.91
CA ARG A 64 -6.90 -20.20 -11.56
C ARG A 64 -6.20 -21.14 -12.54
N LYS A 65 -6.02 -22.42 -12.19
CA LYS A 65 -5.43 -23.42 -13.11
C LYS A 65 -6.30 -23.63 -14.35
N GLN A 66 -7.62 -23.64 -14.17
CA GLN A 66 -8.55 -23.90 -15.26
C GLN A 66 -8.69 -22.72 -16.24
N PHE A 67 -8.67 -21.48 -15.71
CA PHE A 67 -9.07 -20.30 -16.48
C PHE A 67 -7.96 -19.27 -16.73
N LEU A 68 -6.78 -19.40 -16.14
CA LEU A 68 -5.66 -18.46 -16.31
C LEU A 68 -4.43 -19.12 -16.95
N GLY A 69 -3.59 -18.29 -17.56
CA GLY A 69 -2.34 -18.75 -18.17
C GLY A 69 -1.30 -19.22 -17.14
N PRO A 70 -0.42 -20.16 -17.51
CA PRO A 70 0.56 -20.76 -16.60
C PRO A 70 1.73 -19.84 -16.22
N SER A 71 1.81 -18.63 -16.79
CA SER A 71 2.86 -17.65 -16.50
C SER A 71 2.69 -16.91 -15.17
N LEU A 72 1.54 -17.08 -14.51
CA LEU A 72 1.29 -16.51 -13.19
C LEU A 72 1.97 -17.35 -12.11
N PHE A 73 2.81 -16.73 -11.30
CA PHE A 73 3.50 -17.38 -10.18
C PHE A 73 3.03 -16.86 -8.83
N TYR A 74 3.29 -17.65 -7.78
CA TYR A 74 2.97 -17.31 -6.40
C TYR A 74 4.24 -17.18 -5.58
N TYR A 75 4.27 -16.23 -4.65
CA TYR A 75 5.45 -15.99 -3.80
C TYR A 75 5.64 -17.07 -2.71
N TYR A 76 4.59 -17.81 -2.37
CA TYR A 76 4.61 -18.83 -1.31
C TYR A 76 4.32 -20.21 -1.88
N GLN A 77 4.96 -21.24 -1.29
CA GLN A 77 4.74 -22.64 -1.67
C GLN A 77 3.28 -23.06 -1.50
N LYS A 78 2.66 -22.66 -0.38
CA LYS A 78 1.21 -22.71 -0.20
C LYS A 78 0.66 -21.30 -0.44
N PRO A 79 -0.05 -21.04 -1.56
CA PRO A 79 -0.64 -19.74 -1.82
C PRO A 79 -1.58 -19.35 -0.68
N VAL A 80 -1.45 -18.10 -0.22
CA VAL A 80 -2.32 -17.53 0.81
C VAL A 80 -3.48 -16.81 0.13
N ASN A 81 -4.71 -17.10 0.55
CA ASN A 81 -5.89 -16.42 0.04
C ASN A 81 -6.14 -15.16 0.85
N ILE A 82 -5.52 -14.05 0.43
CA ILE A 82 -5.71 -12.74 1.06
C ILE A 82 -7.07 -12.18 0.63
N VAL A 83 -7.94 -11.93 1.60
CA VAL A 83 -9.34 -11.54 1.33
C VAL A 83 -9.66 -10.12 1.80
N GLU A 84 -8.86 -9.59 2.72
CA GLU A 84 -9.06 -8.24 3.26
C GLU A 84 -7.73 -7.57 3.60
N GLY A 85 -7.67 -6.25 3.48
CA GLY A 85 -6.52 -5.45 3.88
C GLY A 85 -6.95 -4.18 4.62
N LYS A 86 -6.21 -3.83 5.69
CA LYS A 86 -6.42 -2.61 6.46
C LYS A 86 -5.09 -2.07 6.98
N MET A 87 -4.76 -0.85 6.59
CA MET A 87 -3.51 -0.17 6.91
C MET A 87 -2.30 -1.08 6.60
N GLN A 88 -1.45 -1.40 7.57
CA GLN A 88 -0.28 -2.26 7.38
C GLN A 88 -0.59 -3.77 7.43
N TYR A 89 -1.86 -4.16 7.56
CA TYR A 89 -2.23 -5.56 7.77
C TYR A 89 -3.07 -6.14 6.63
N LEU A 90 -2.88 -7.43 6.41
CA LEU A 90 -3.68 -8.28 5.54
C LEU A 90 -4.35 -9.37 6.37
N PHE A 91 -5.50 -9.86 5.88
CA PHE A 91 -6.26 -10.93 6.51
C PHE A 91 -6.57 -12.01 5.49
N ASP A 92 -6.43 -13.27 5.91
CA ASP A 92 -6.80 -14.43 5.09
C ASP A 92 -8.27 -14.81 5.29
N GLU A 93 -8.72 -15.85 4.57
CA GLU A 93 -10.09 -16.35 4.60
C GLU A 93 -10.53 -16.85 5.99
N SER A 94 -9.59 -17.18 6.87
CA SER A 94 -9.84 -17.63 8.25
C SER A 94 -9.87 -16.47 9.26
N GLY A 95 -9.58 -15.24 8.81
CA GLY A 95 -9.45 -14.06 9.66
C GLY A 95 -8.06 -13.91 10.29
N ARG A 96 -7.08 -14.74 9.90
CA ARG A 96 -5.71 -14.62 10.41
C ARG A 96 -5.07 -13.35 9.89
N ARG A 97 -4.45 -12.60 10.81
CA ARG A 97 -3.79 -11.31 10.53
C ARG A 97 -2.32 -11.51 10.16
N TYR A 98 -1.88 -10.79 9.13
CA TYR A 98 -0.51 -10.74 8.63
C TYR A 98 -0.02 -9.29 8.59
N LEU A 99 1.23 -9.04 9.02
CA LEU A 99 1.90 -7.77 8.78
C LEU A 99 2.43 -7.75 7.33
N ASP A 100 2.02 -6.76 6.55
CA ASP A 100 2.46 -6.61 5.17
C ASP A 100 3.76 -5.79 5.10
N CYS A 101 4.87 -6.48 4.84
CA CYS A 101 6.18 -5.87 4.64
C CYS A 101 6.53 -5.69 3.15
N PHE A 102 5.60 -5.97 2.23
CA PHE A 102 5.82 -5.95 0.79
C PHE A 102 4.98 -4.90 0.05
N ALA A 103 3.87 -4.47 0.66
CA ALA A 103 2.98 -3.41 0.17
C ALA A 103 2.50 -3.64 -1.27
N GLY A 104 2.23 -4.90 -1.63
CA GLY A 104 1.81 -5.28 -2.98
C GLY A 104 2.80 -4.86 -4.06
N ILE A 105 4.08 -5.23 -3.91
CA ILE A 105 5.19 -4.78 -4.77
C ILE A 105 5.29 -3.24 -4.71
N VAL A 106 5.45 -2.71 -3.50
CA VAL A 106 5.72 -1.28 -3.21
C VAL A 106 4.64 -0.31 -3.75
N THR A 107 3.44 -0.81 -4.02
CA THR A 107 2.34 -0.02 -4.60
C THR A 107 1.46 0.60 -3.51
N VAL A 108 1.24 -0.12 -2.40
CA VAL A 108 0.32 0.26 -1.32
C VAL A 108 1.09 0.91 -0.16
N SER A 109 1.93 1.91 -0.47
CA SER A 109 2.83 2.54 0.50
C SER A 109 2.12 3.31 1.61
N CYS A 110 0.87 3.76 1.38
CA CYS A 110 0.06 4.42 2.40
C CYS A 110 -0.75 3.43 3.27
N GLY A 111 -0.60 2.12 3.06
CA GLY A 111 -1.40 1.09 3.70
C GLY A 111 -2.71 0.78 2.95
N HIS A 112 -3.19 -0.45 3.14
CA HIS A 112 -4.41 -0.99 2.53
C HIS A 112 -5.64 -0.23 3.00
N CYS A 113 -6.51 0.16 2.06
CA CYS A 113 -7.78 0.84 2.36
C CYS A 113 -7.63 2.02 3.36
N HIS A 114 -6.59 2.85 3.17
CA HIS A 114 -6.38 4.05 3.98
C HIS A 114 -7.62 4.97 3.90
N PRO A 115 -8.22 5.38 5.03
CA PRO A 115 -9.53 6.04 5.04
C PRO A 115 -9.57 7.31 4.19
N GLU A 116 -8.56 8.18 4.29
CA GLU A 116 -8.52 9.42 3.49
C GLU A 116 -8.45 9.15 1.97
N ILE A 117 -7.81 8.05 1.55
CA ILE A 117 -7.70 7.67 0.13
C ILE A 117 -9.01 7.03 -0.33
N LEU A 118 -9.56 6.13 0.49
CA LEU A 118 -10.82 5.46 0.21
C LEU A 118 -11.96 6.46 0.04
N ASP A 119 -12.07 7.43 0.94
CA ASP A 119 -13.11 8.47 0.89
C ASP A 119 -12.97 9.31 -0.39
N ALA A 120 -11.75 9.75 -0.75
CA ALA A 120 -11.51 10.50 -1.98
C ALA A 120 -11.86 9.71 -3.24
N ILE A 121 -11.55 8.41 -3.29
CA ILE A 121 -11.91 7.51 -4.40
C ILE A 121 -13.43 7.36 -4.49
N LEU A 122 -14.10 7.12 -3.36
CA LEU A 122 -15.56 6.94 -3.31
C LEU A 122 -16.30 8.22 -3.72
N GLU A 123 -15.85 9.38 -3.27
CA GLU A 123 -16.42 10.67 -3.67
C GLU A 123 -16.31 10.89 -5.18
N GLN A 124 -15.11 10.72 -5.76
CA GLN A 124 -14.92 10.92 -7.19
C GLN A 124 -15.68 9.90 -8.03
N SER A 125 -15.71 8.62 -7.61
CA SER A 125 -16.36 7.54 -8.37
C SER A 125 -17.88 7.69 -8.47
N LYS A 126 -18.51 8.42 -7.54
CA LYS A 126 -19.93 8.79 -7.60
C LYS A 126 -20.23 9.87 -8.63
N ILE A 127 -19.21 10.61 -9.07
CA ILE A 127 -19.33 11.73 -10.02
C ILE A 127 -18.93 11.27 -11.41
N LEU A 128 -17.71 10.75 -11.56
CA LEU A 128 -17.13 10.38 -12.84
C LEU A 128 -15.97 9.40 -12.67
N GLN A 129 -16.05 8.25 -13.34
CA GLN A 129 -15.00 7.22 -13.32
C GLN A 129 -13.89 7.49 -14.33
N HIS A 130 -14.21 8.04 -15.50
CA HIS A 130 -13.25 8.24 -16.58
C HIS A 130 -13.62 9.42 -17.48
N ALA A 131 -12.63 10.22 -17.83
CA ALA A 131 -12.63 11.11 -18.99
C ALA A 131 -11.28 11.01 -19.68
N THR A 132 -11.29 10.94 -21.00
CA THR A 132 -10.06 11.03 -21.80
C THR A 132 -9.50 12.45 -21.74
N THR A 133 -8.20 12.60 -21.99
CA THR A 133 -7.49 13.89 -21.90
C THR A 133 -7.89 14.90 -22.98
N ILE A 134 -8.69 14.50 -23.97
CA ILE A 134 -9.25 15.42 -24.97
C ILE A 134 -10.31 16.36 -24.38
N TYR A 135 -10.92 15.97 -23.24
CA TYR A 135 -11.84 16.81 -22.49
C TYR A 135 -11.12 17.44 -21.30
N LEU A 136 -11.47 18.68 -20.96
CA LEU A 136 -10.88 19.36 -19.82
C LEU A 136 -11.39 18.74 -18.50
N HIS A 137 -10.46 18.39 -17.62
CA HIS A 137 -10.74 18.02 -16.23
C HIS A 137 -9.60 18.49 -15.33
N HIS A 138 -9.92 19.29 -14.31
CA HIS A 138 -8.93 19.95 -13.45
C HIS A 138 -7.96 18.99 -12.74
N ALA A 139 -8.42 17.81 -12.29
CA ALA A 139 -7.64 16.91 -11.44
C ALA A 139 -6.28 16.48 -12.01
N ILE A 140 -6.13 16.35 -13.35
CA ILE A 140 -4.84 16.02 -13.96
C ILE A 140 -3.84 17.18 -13.84
N GLY A 141 -4.31 18.42 -13.97
CA GLY A 141 -3.50 19.63 -13.80
C GLY A 141 -3.07 19.81 -12.34
N ASP A 142 -4.02 19.70 -11.40
CA ASP A 142 -3.75 19.78 -9.96
C ASP A 142 -2.74 18.71 -9.52
N PHE A 143 -2.86 17.49 -10.06
CA PHE A 143 -1.92 16.41 -9.79
C PHE A 143 -0.53 16.69 -10.37
N ALA A 144 -0.45 17.19 -11.61
CA ALA A 144 0.82 17.54 -12.24
C ALA A 144 1.56 18.64 -11.46
N GLU A 145 0.85 19.68 -11.01
CA GLU A 145 1.40 20.74 -10.16
C GLU A 145 1.91 20.17 -8.83
N ALA A 146 1.10 19.35 -8.15
CA ALA A 146 1.47 18.74 -6.88
C ALA A 146 2.71 17.85 -7.03
N LEU A 147 2.80 17.07 -8.10
CA LEU A 147 3.93 16.19 -8.38
C LEU A 147 5.20 17.00 -8.68
N ALA A 148 5.12 18.01 -9.54
CA ALA A 148 6.24 18.89 -9.88
C ALA A 148 6.80 19.59 -8.64
N SER A 149 5.94 19.96 -7.67
CA SER A 149 6.36 20.57 -6.40
C SER A 149 7.23 19.68 -5.51
N LYS A 150 7.25 18.37 -5.76
CA LYS A 150 8.01 17.37 -4.99
C LYS A 150 9.34 17.00 -5.65
N MET A 151 9.53 17.32 -6.93
CA MET A 151 10.72 16.93 -7.67
C MET A 151 11.90 17.87 -7.39
N PRO A 152 13.15 17.37 -7.35
CA PRO A 152 14.33 18.21 -7.13
C PRO A 152 14.68 19.04 -8.37
N GLY A 153 15.22 20.25 -8.12
CA GLY A 153 15.85 21.07 -9.16
C GLY A 153 14.89 21.57 -10.26
N ASN A 154 15.30 21.36 -11.51
CA ASN A 154 14.61 21.79 -12.72
C ASN A 154 13.60 20.76 -13.27
N LEU A 155 13.33 19.68 -12.54
CA LEU A 155 12.35 18.65 -12.90
C LEU A 155 10.90 19.09 -12.63
N LYS A 156 10.54 20.31 -13.05
CA LYS A 156 9.24 20.95 -12.73
C LYS A 156 8.21 20.87 -13.85
N VAL A 157 8.54 20.22 -14.96
CA VAL A 157 7.67 20.08 -16.12
C VAL A 157 7.65 18.61 -16.56
N GLY A 158 6.46 18.06 -16.78
CA GLY A 158 6.26 16.76 -17.43
C GLY A 158 6.56 16.80 -18.94
N SER A 159 6.85 17.97 -19.49
CA SER A 159 7.42 18.16 -20.81
C SER A 159 8.94 18.23 -20.69
N ILE A 160 9.63 17.27 -21.31
CA ILE A 160 11.04 17.43 -21.66
C ILE A 160 11.07 18.58 -22.68
N GLU A 161 11.49 19.77 -22.26
CA GLU A 161 11.95 20.76 -23.23
C GLU A 161 13.22 20.16 -23.87
N VAL A 162 13.05 19.62 -25.07
CA VAL A 162 14.18 19.27 -25.94
C VAL A 162 14.75 20.61 -26.39
N GLY A 163 15.83 21.04 -25.74
CA GLY A 163 16.65 22.16 -26.15
C GLY A 163 17.38 21.90 -27.47
#